data_AF-A0A7V7XDD5-F1
#
_entry.id   AF-A0A7V7XDD5-F1
#
_cell.length_a   1.000
_cell.length_b   1.000
_cell.length_c   1.000
_cell.angle_alpha   90.00
_cell.angle_beta   90.00
_cell.angle_gamma   90.00
#
_symmetry.space_group_name_H-M   'P 1'
#
loop_
_entity.id
_entity.type
_entity.pdbx_description
1 polymer ?
#
loop_
_entity_poly.entity_id
_entity_poly.type
_entity_poly.pdbx_seq_one_letter_code
_entity_poly.pdbx_strand_id
1 'polypeptide(L)'
;MKKLSQQFLELSQHLAALENRAEAIRAENRKEFETYVAEARARVKSFQDAFTARLDEAEESLAAQWREVEEAFTAQVTRARRNIDERKNAVDLKGAKAHADVAEHYAEVAAEFAQLAATEAEAAMIEAKEARVRALSLEQKAS
;
A
#
# COMPACT_ATOMS: atom_id res chain seq x y z
N MET A 1 -10.12 -0.83 18.63
CA MET A 1 -9.05 -1.35 17.76
C MET A 1 -9.39 -2.76 17.30
N LYS A 2 -9.29 -3.05 15.99
CA LYS A 2 -9.41 -4.42 15.45
C LYS A 2 -8.22 -5.27 15.96
N LYS A 3 -8.40 -6.60 16.04
CA LYS A 3 -7.28 -7.51 16.29
C LYS A 3 -6.33 -7.49 15.10
N LEU A 4 -5.03 -7.63 15.35
CA LEU A 4 -4.02 -7.66 14.28
C LEU A 4 -4.27 -8.79 13.27
N SER A 5 -4.73 -9.96 13.74
CA SER A 5 -5.15 -11.06 12.86
C SER A 5 -6.32 -10.71 11.93
N GLN A 6 -7.22 -9.82 12.35
CA GLN A 6 -8.30 -9.32 11.50
C GLN A 6 -7.77 -8.35 10.43
N GLN A 7 -6.78 -7.53 10.77
CA GLN A 7 -6.14 -6.62 9.81
C GLN A 7 -5.37 -7.41 8.73
N PHE A 8 -4.65 -8.46 9.11
CA PHE A 8 -3.97 -9.34 8.14
C PHE A 8 -4.96 -10.14 7.28
N LEU A 9 -6.09 -10.58 7.84
CA LEU A 9 -7.14 -11.22 7.05
C LEU A 9 -7.73 -10.25 6.01
N GLU A 10 -8.01 -9.01 6.40
CA GLU A 10 -8.48 -7.96 5.48
C GLU A 10 -7.45 -7.67 4.38
N LEU A 11 -6.15 -7.62 4.73
CA LEU A 11 -5.06 -7.47 3.77
C LEU A 11 -5.01 -8.64 2.78
N SER A 12 -5.11 -9.88 3.28
CA SER A 12 -5.12 -11.08 2.44
C SER A 12 -6.31 -11.09 1.47
N GLN A 13 -7.51 -10.75 1.94
CA GLN A 13 -8.70 -10.62 1.10
C GLN A 13 -8.53 -9.52 0.05
N HIS A 14 -7.89 -8.41 0.40
CA HIS A 14 -7.59 -7.32 -0.52
C HIS A 14 -6.61 -7.77 -1.62
N LEU A 15 -5.55 -8.50 -1.27
CA LEU A 15 -4.58 -9.05 -2.21
C LEU A 15 -5.24 -10.07 -3.17
N ALA A 16 -6.10 -10.96 -2.66
CA ALA A 16 -6.87 -11.89 -3.49
C ALA A 16 -7.84 -11.15 -4.45
N ALA A 17 -8.44 -10.04 -4.01
CA ALA A 17 -9.27 -9.20 -4.87
C ALA A 17 -8.44 -8.45 -5.94
N LEU A 18 -7.19 -8.10 -5.64
CA LEU A 18 -6.25 -7.49 -6.60
C LEU A 18 -5.82 -8.50 -7.67
N GLU A 19 -5.52 -9.74 -7.29
CA GLU A 19 -5.19 -10.83 -8.22
C GLU A 19 -6.32 -11.06 -9.24
N ASN A 20 -7.56 -11.25 -8.76
CA ASN A 20 -8.72 -11.40 -9.63
C ASN A 20 -8.93 -10.21 -10.58
N ARG A 21 -8.63 -8.98 -10.10
CA ARG A 21 -8.73 -7.76 -10.93
C ARG A 21 -7.60 -7.66 -11.96
N ALA A 22 -6.39 -8.10 -11.64
CA ALA A 22 -5.28 -8.09 -12.58
C ALA A 22 -5.59 -8.97 -13.80
N GLU A 23 -6.21 -10.13 -13.58
CA GLU A 23 -6.69 -11.01 -14.66
C GLU A 23 -7.87 -10.40 -15.44
N ALA A 24 -8.82 -9.75 -14.75
CA ALA A 24 -9.93 -9.06 -15.41
C ALA A 24 -9.46 -7.90 -16.31
N ILE A 25 -8.51 -7.08 -15.84
CA ILE A 25 -7.95 -5.95 -16.60
C ILE A 25 -7.32 -6.42 -17.93
N ARG A 26 -6.76 -7.63 -17.99
CA ARG A 26 -6.21 -8.20 -19.22
C ARG A 26 -7.28 -8.59 -20.25
N ALA A 27 -8.53 -8.79 -19.83
CA ALA A 27 -9.60 -9.36 -20.65
C ALA A 27 -10.63 -8.32 -21.16
N GLU A 28 -10.55 -7.05 -20.75
CA GLU A 28 -11.65 -6.08 -20.87
C GLU A 28 -11.53 -5.05 -22.00
N ASN A 29 -12.68 -4.42 -22.32
CA ASN A 29 -12.77 -3.31 -23.27
C ASN A 29 -12.60 -1.93 -22.56
N ARG A 30 -12.35 -0.87 -23.35
CA ARG A 30 -11.94 0.46 -22.84
C ARG A 30 -12.87 1.09 -21.79
N LYS A 31 -14.19 0.86 -21.87
CA LYS A 31 -15.18 1.51 -20.98
C LYS A 31 -15.20 0.89 -19.58
N GLU A 32 -15.06 -0.43 -19.50
CA GLU A 32 -14.92 -1.14 -18.22
C GLU A 32 -13.63 -0.71 -17.53
N PHE A 33 -12.52 -0.66 -18.29
CA PHE A 33 -11.22 -0.21 -17.80
C PHE A 33 -11.22 1.19 -17.15
N GLU A 34 -11.91 2.18 -17.73
CA GLU A 34 -12.03 3.53 -17.14
C GLU A 34 -12.72 3.53 -15.77
N THR A 35 -13.72 2.66 -15.60
CA THR A 35 -14.41 2.48 -14.31
C THR A 35 -13.45 1.89 -13.27
N TYR A 36 -12.67 0.87 -13.64
CA TYR A 36 -11.68 0.28 -12.74
C TYR A 36 -10.61 1.27 -12.30
N VAL A 37 -10.13 2.12 -13.21
CA VAL A 37 -9.17 3.18 -12.88
C VAL A 37 -9.75 4.14 -11.83
N ALA A 38 -11.01 4.56 -12.00
CA ALA A 38 -11.67 5.45 -11.05
C ALA A 38 -11.83 4.80 -9.66
N GLU A 39 -12.28 3.54 -9.62
CA GLU A 39 -12.41 2.81 -8.36
C GLU A 39 -11.07 2.58 -7.67
N ALA A 40 -10.02 2.24 -8.42
CA ALA A 40 -8.69 2.05 -7.87
C ALA A 40 -8.17 3.35 -7.21
N ARG A 41 -8.38 4.50 -7.86
CA ARG A 41 -8.03 5.82 -7.29
C ARG A 41 -8.82 6.12 -6.01
N ALA A 42 -10.11 5.81 -5.99
CA ALA A 42 -10.96 6.00 -4.80
C ALA A 42 -10.51 5.11 -3.64
N ARG A 43 -10.15 3.85 -3.91
CA ARG A 43 -9.63 2.91 -2.90
C ARG A 43 -8.31 3.41 -2.30
N VAL A 44 -7.38 3.88 -3.12
CA VAL A 44 -6.11 4.47 -2.64
C VAL A 44 -6.37 5.62 -1.69
N LYS A 45 -7.25 6.56 -2.06
CA LYS A 45 -7.61 7.71 -1.21
C LYS A 45 -8.21 7.26 0.12
N SER A 46 -9.17 6.32 0.07
CA SER A 46 -9.80 5.81 1.29
C SER A 46 -8.82 5.13 2.23
N PHE A 47 -7.80 4.44 1.71
CA PHE A 47 -6.75 3.85 2.52
C PHE A 47 -5.83 4.91 3.14
N GLN A 48 -5.47 5.95 2.39
CA GLN A 48 -4.69 7.07 2.91
C GLN A 48 -5.43 7.76 4.05
N ASP A 49 -6.69 8.16 3.82
CA ASP A 49 -7.53 8.84 4.83
C ASP A 49 -7.67 7.97 6.11
N ALA A 50 -7.82 6.64 5.97
CA ALA A 50 -7.88 5.72 7.10
C ALA A 50 -6.54 5.55 7.83
N PHE A 51 -5.42 5.59 7.11
CA PHE A 51 -4.08 5.52 7.71
C PHE A 51 -3.77 6.79 8.49
N THR A 52 -4.02 7.97 7.93
CA THR A 52 -3.87 9.25 8.62
C THR A 52 -4.68 9.26 9.93
N ALA A 53 -5.96 8.84 9.89
CA ALA A 53 -6.80 8.75 11.07
C ALA A 53 -6.25 7.79 12.14
N ARG A 54 -5.59 6.70 11.71
CA ARG A 54 -4.94 5.76 12.64
C ARG A 54 -3.71 6.36 13.32
N LEU A 55 -2.96 7.22 12.61
CA LEU A 55 -1.82 7.94 13.18
C LEU A 55 -2.25 8.97 14.21
N ASP A 56 -3.42 9.59 14.04
CA ASP A 56 -3.98 10.50 15.04
C ASP A 56 -4.36 9.81 16.37
N GLU A 57 -4.57 8.50 16.35
CA GLU A 57 -4.83 7.66 17.53
C GLU A 57 -3.57 7.03 18.14
N ALA A 58 -2.39 7.19 17.52
CA ALA A 58 -1.14 6.57 17.97
C ALA A 58 -0.39 7.46 18.96
N GLU A 59 0.57 6.88 19.70
CA GLU A 59 1.51 7.67 20.50
C GLU A 59 2.26 8.65 19.60
N GLU A 60 2.41 9.91 20.04
CA GLU A 60 2.94 11.00 19.21
C GLU A 60 4.31 10.69 18.59
N SER A 61 5.19 10.04 19.35
CA SER A 61 6.54 9.65 18.90
C SER A 61 6.50 8.63 17.76
N LEU A 62 5.55 7.70 17.81
CA LEU A 62 5.30 6.71 16.77
C LEU A 62 4.57 7.34 15.57
N ALA A 63 3.57 8.18 15.85
CA ALA A 63 2.80 8.87 14.82
C ALA A 63 3.69 9.76 13.95
N ALA A 64 4.64 10.49 14.54
CA ALA A 64 5.57 11.36 13.81
C ALA A 64 6.40 10.58 12.79
N GLN A 65 6.99 9.45 13.20
CA GLN A 65 7.80 8.61 12.30
C GLN A 65 6.98 8.07 11.12
N TRP A 66 5.75 7.64 11.36
CA TRP A 66 4.89 7.13 10.30
C TRP A 66 4.33 8.22 9.38
N ARG A 67 4.13 9.45 9.89
CA ARG A 67 3.73 10.60 9.04
C ARG A 67 4.84 10.95 8.04
N GLU A 68 6.11 10.90 8.46
CA GLU A 68 7.23 11.12 7.53
C GLU A 68 7.24 10.09 6.38
N VAL A 69 6.96 8.82 6.69
CA VAL A 69 6.83 7.76 5.69
C VAL A 69 5.63 8.01 4.77
N GLU A 70 4.48 8.37 5.32
CA GLU A 70 3.25 8.68 4.57
C GLU A 70 3.46 9.82 3.58
N GLU A 71 4.09 10.90 4.02
CA GLU A 71 4.38 12.09 3.21
C GLU A 71 5.37 11.75 2.08
N ALA A 72 6.47 11.06 2.41
CA ALA A 72 7.47 10.67 1.44
C ALA A 72 6.90 9.73 0.37
N PHE A 73 6.13 8.72 0.80
CA PHE A 73 5.44 7.80 -0.10
C PHE A 73 4.46 8.54 -1.03
N THR A 74 3.62 9.40 -0.46
CA THR A 74 2.63 10.18 -1.21
C THR A 74 3.29 11.09 -2.25
N ALA A 75 4.41 11.74 -1.89
CA ALA A 75 5.19 12.56 -2.81
C ALA A 75 5.76 11.75 -3.98
N GLN A 76 6.34 10.58 -3.72
CA GLN A 76 6.92 9.73 -4.77
C GLN A 76 5.84 9.16 -5.71
N VAL A 77 4.73 8.66 -5.16
CA VAL A 77 3.59 8.19 -5.97
C VAL A 77 3.04 9.31 -6.85
N THR A 78 2.92 10.52 -6.32
CA THR A 78 2.43 11.68 -7.08
C THR A 78 3.37 12.02 -8.23
N ARG A 79 4.69 12.00 -7.99
CA ARG A 79 5.71 12.21 -9.01
C ARG A 79 5.67 11.13 -10.10
N ALA A 80 5.60 9.86 -9.72
CA ALA A 80 5.52 8.75 -10.67
C ALA A 80 4.27 8.85 -11.56
N ARG A 81 3.10 9.11 -10.98
CA ARG A 81 1.84 9.31 -11.71
C ARG A 81 1.92 10.48 -12.68
N ARG A 82 2.49 11.61 -12.26
CA ARG A 82 2.69 12.77 -13.14
C ARG A 82 3.59 12.43 -14.33
N ASN A 83 4.69 11.72 -14.11
CA ASN A 83 5.58 11.28 -15.20
C ASN A 83 4.87 10.35 -16.19
N ILE A 84 3.99 9.47 -15.69
CA ILE A 84 3.14 8.60 -16.50
C ILE A 84 2.17 9.46 -17.32
N ASP A 85 1.41 10.35 -16.68
CA ASP A 85 0.42 11.22 -17.36
C ASP A 85 1.06 12.15 -18.41
N GLU A 86 2.24 12.72 -18.14
CA GLU A 86 2.98 13.55 -19.11
C GLU A 86 3.36 12.78 -20.38
N ARG A 87 3.61 11.47 -20.27
CA ARG A 87 3.95 10.59 -21.41
C ARG A 87 2.74 10.03 -22.13
N LYS A 88 1.56 10.07 -21.52
CA LYS A 88 0.29 9.57 -22.09
C LYS A 88 -0.13 10.32 -23.37
N ASN A 89 0.33 11.57 -23.53
CA ASN A 89 0.03 12.42 -24.69
C ASN A 89 1.01 12.24 -25.86
N ALA A 90 1.85 11.20 -25.84
CA ALA A 90 2.74 10.91 -26.95
C ALA A 90 1.96 10.63 -28.24
N VAL A 91 2.29 11.34 -29.32
CA VAL A 91 1.57 11.28 -30.61
C VAL A 91 2.13 10.17 -31.52
N ASP A 92 3.30 9.60 -31.19
CA ASP A 92 3.93 8.53 -31.94
C ASP A 92 3.98 7.18 -31.19
N LEU A 93 4.09 6.09 -31.97
CA LEU A 93 4.10 4.72 -31.45
C LEU A 93 5.26 4.45 -30.48
N LYS A 94 6.43 5.08 -30.69
CA LYS A 94 7.60 4.89 -29.85
C LYS A 94 7.37 5.50 -28.46
N GLY A 95 6.79 6.69 -28.41
CA GLY A 95 6.39 7.35 -27.18
C GLY A 95 5.27 6.61 -26.45
N ALA A 96 4.29 6.06 -27.18
CA ALA A 96 3.23 5.24 -26.59
C ALA A 96 3.78 3.94 -25.96
N LYS A 97 4.72 3.26 -26.62
CA LYS A 97 5.40 2.07 -26.05
C LYS A 97 6.24 2.42 -24.83
N ALA A 98 7.06 3.47 -24.91
CA ALA A 98 7.87 3.91 -23.79
C ALA A 98 7.01 4.38 -22.59
N HIS A 99 5.79 4.86 -22.83
CA HIS A 99 4.82 5.13 -21.77
C HIS A 99 4.30 3.85 -21.12
N ALA A 100 3.93 2.84 -21.92
CA ALA A 100 3.49 1.55 -21.43
C ALA A 100 4.58 0.87 -20.58
N ASP A 101 5.82 0.81 -21.06
CA ASP A 101 6.96 0.20 -20.35
C ASP A 101 7.19 0.86 -18.97
N VAL A 102 7.09 2.19 -18.90
CA VAL A 102 7.23 2.93 -17.63
C VAL A 102 6.07 2.66 -16.67
N ALA A 103 4.84 2.56 -17.19
CA ALA A 103 3.67 2.27 -16.38
C ALA A 103 3.68 0.83 -15.84
N GLU A 104 4.10 -0.14 -16.67
CA GLU A 104 4.28 -1.55 -16.27
C GLU A 104 5.36 -1.68 -15.21
N HIS A 105 6.54 -1.07 -15.42
CA HIS A 105 7.62 -1.11 -14.44
C HIS A 105 7.24 -0.44 -13.11
N TYR A 106 6.46 0.65 -13.15
CA TYR A 106 5.91 1.25 -11.94
C TYR A 106 4.97 0.29 -11.19
N ALA A 107 4.14 -0.47 -11.92
CA ALA A 107 3.25 -1.45 -11.31
C ALA A 107 4.02 -2.60 -10.63
N GLU A 108 5.10 -3.08 -11.24
CA GLU A 108 6.00 -4.09 -10.66
C GLU A 108 6.64 -3.61 -9.35
N VAL A 109 7.28 -2.43 -9.38
CA VAL A 109 7.94 -1.86 -8.19
C VAL A 109 6.92 -1.58 -7.07
N ALA A 110 5.70 -1.16 -7.41
CA ALA A 110 4.64 -0.96 -6.43
C ALA A 110 4.19 -2.27 -5.77
N ALA A 111 4.15 -3.39 -6.53
CA ALA A 111 3.84 -4.70 -5.99
C ALA A 111 4.95 -5.22 -5.06
N GLU A 112 6.22 -5.04 -5.44
CA GLU A 112 7.37 -5.37 -4.59
C GLU A 112 7.37 -4.57 -3.28
N PHE A 113 7.06 -3.27 -3.35
CA PHE A 113 6.94 -2.44 -2.15
C PHE A 113 5.80 -2.90 -1.22
N ALA A 114 4.65 -3.32 -1.79
CA ALA A 114 3.56 -3.87 -1.00
C ALA A 114 3.97 -5.17 -0.28
N GLN A 115 4.76 -6.02 -0.93
CA GLN A 115 5.31 -7.22 -0.31
C GLN A 115 6.28 -6.87 0.83
N LEU A 116 7.18 -5.90 0.62
CA LEU A 116 8.09 -5.42 1.66
C LEU A 116 7.31 -4.91 2.89
N ALA A 117 6.28 -4.08 2.68
CA ALA A 117 5.46 -3.55 3.76
C ALA A 117 4.71 -4.67 4.54
N ALA A 118 4.23 -5.71 3.85
CA ALA A 118 3.60 -6.85 4.49
C ALA A 118 4.60 -7.66 5.36
N THR A 119 5.83 -7.85 4.89
CA THR A 119 6.89 -8.52 5.65
C THR A 119 7.31 -7.71 6.88
N GLU A 120 7.41 -6.38 6.77
CA GLU A 120 7.71 -5.51 7.91
C GLU A 120 6.60 -5.58 8.98
N ALA A 121 5.33 -5.64 8.56
CA ALA A 121 4.21 -5.79 9.48
C ALA A 121 4.27 -7.13 10.26
N GLU A 122 4.74 -8.21 9.62
CA GLU A 122 4.98 -9.50 10.28
C GLU A 122 6.11 -9.39 11.32
N ALA A 123 7.23 -8.75 10.97
CA ALA A 123 8.34 -8.53 11.89
C ALA A 123 7.90 -7.75 13.14
N ALA A 124 7.18 -6.63 12.95
CA ALA A 124 6.65 -5.81 14.04
C ALA A 124 5.68 -6.59 14.96
N MET A 125 4.90 -7.53 14.41
CA MET A 125 4.04 -8.41 15.21
C MET A 125 4.85 -9.31 16.14
N ILE A 126 5.94 -9.88 15.63
CA ILE A 126 6.83 -10.76 16.38
C ILE A 126 7.49 -9.96 17.51
N GLU A 127 8.04 -8.78 17.21
CA GLU A 127 8.64 -7.88 18.20
C GLU A 127 7.66 -7.50 19.31
N ALA A 128 6.41 -7.16 18.96
CA ALA A 128 5.37 -6.85 19.93
C ALA A 128 5.08 -8.05 20.86
N LYS A 129 5.08 -9.27 20.31
CA LYS A 129 4.90 -10.50 21.10
C LYS A 129 6.09 -10.74 22.03
N GLU A 130 7.31 -10.58 21.55
CA GLU A 130 8.53 -10.72 22.35
C GLU A 130 8.57 -9.72 23.51
N ALA A 131 8.25 -8.45 23.24
CA ALA A 131 8.18 -7.41 24.27
C ALA A 131 7.17 -7.77 25.37
N ARG A 132 5.99 -8.29 24.99
CA ARG A 132 4.97 -8.71 25.96
C ARG A 132 5.40 -9.92 26.78
N VAL A 133 6.06 -10.90 26.17
CA VAL A 133 6.61 -12.07 26.88
C VAL A 133 7.69 -11.63 27.89
N ARG A 134 8.57 -10.72 27.48
CA ARG A 134 9.60 -10.15 28.36
C ARG A 134 8.99 -9.42 29.56
N ALA A 135 7.96 -8.60 29.34
CA ALA A 135 7.26 -7.89 30.41
C ALA A 135 6.69 -8.86 31.46
N LEU A 136 5.97 -9.90 31.01
CA LEU A 136 5.41 -10.93 31.89
C LEU A 136 6.48 -11.68 32.69
N SER A 137 7.62 -11.98 32.06
CA SER A 137 8.73 -12.64 32.76
C SER A 137 9.34 -11.77 33.87
N LEU A 138 9.41 -10.44 33.66
CA LEU A 138 9.90 -9.51 34.67
C LEU A 138 8.90 -9.34 35.82
N GLU A 139 7.60 -9.28 35.53
CA GLU A 139 6.54 -9.24 36.55
C GLU A 139 6.58 -10.48 37.46
N GLN A 140 6.79 -11.67 36.90
CA GLN A 140 6.91 -12.93 37.66
C GLN A 140 8.16 -12.99 38.55
N LYS A 141 9.26 -12.36 38.14
CA LYS A 141 10.49 -12.29 38.94
C LYS A 141 10.42 -11.26 40.07
N ALA A 142 9.51 -10.29 39.96
CA ALA A 142 9.30 -9.24 40.94
C ALA A 142 8.21 -9.57 41.99
N SER A 143 7.48 -10.67 41.80
CA SER A 143 6.47 -11.21 42.73
C SER A 143 7.06 -12.31 43.61
#